data_AF-A0A1H7AXQ0-F1
#
_entry.id   AF-A0A1H7AXQ0-F1
#
_cell.length_a   1.000
_cell.length_b   1.000
_cell.length_c   1.000
_cell.angle_alpha   90.00
_cell.angle_beta   90.00
_cell.angle_gamma   90.00
#
_symmetry.space_group_name_H-M   'P 1'
#
loop_
_entity.id
_entity.type
_entity.pdbx_description
1 polymer ?
#
loop_
_entity_poly.entity_id
_entity_poly.type
_entity_poly.pdbx_seq_one_letter_code
_entity_poly.pdbx_strand_id
1 'polypeptide(L)' 'MISGSNIYRIFCFFDKGKVVVVLNGFQKKTQNIPKNEIKLAEKLQKKYYDEQN' A
#
# COMPACT_ATOMS: atom_id res chain seq x y z
N MET A 1 -26.04 -1.57 17.92
CA MET A 1 -24.63 -1.97 17.73
C MET A 1 -24.28 -1.83 16.25
N ILE A 2 -23.55 -0.78 15.87
CA ILE A 2 -23.03 -0.65 14.50
C ILE A 2 -21.58 -1.16 14.56
N SER A 3 -21.35 -2.41 14.17
CA SER A 3 -20.01 -3.00 14.12
C SER A 3 -19.30 -2.52 12.84
N GLY A 4 -18.91 -1.24 12.82
CA GLY A 4 -18.20 -0.62 11.70
C GLY A 4 -16.69 -0.87 11.77
N SER A 5 -16.23 -2.07 11.42
CA SER A 5 -14.80 -2.41 11.41
C SER A 5 -14.29 -2.92 10.05
N ASN A 6 -14.89 -2.44 8.95
CA ASN A 6 -14.44 -2.72 7.58
C ASN A 6 -13.45 -1.65 7.11
N ILE A 7 -12.51 -1.26 7.98
CA ILE A 7 -11.49 -0.26 7.64
C ILE A 7 -10.36 -0.97 6.90
N TYR A 8 -10.05 -0.52 5.69
CA TYR A 8 -8.94 -1.02 4.88
C TYR A 8 -7.85 0.04 4.76
N ARG A 9 -6.59 -0.41 4.74
CA ARG A 9 -5.43 0.43 4.43
C ARG A 9 -4.80 -0.09 3.15
N ILE A 10 -4.58 0.81 2.21
CA ILE A 10 -4.02 0.51 0.90
C ILE A 10 -2.68 1.22 0.80
N PHE A 11 -1.64 0.51 0.36
CA PHE A 11 -0.39 1.15 -0.02
C PHE A 11 -0.49 1.62 -1.47
N CYS A 12 -0.14 2.86 -1.72
CA CYS A 12 -0.07 3.44 -3.06
C CYS A 12 1.04 4.48 -3.11
N PHE A 13 1.54 4.75 -4.30
CA PHE A 13 2.47 5.84 -4.56
C PHE A 13 2.07 6.58 -5.84
N PHE A 14 2.54 7.81 -5.95
CA PHE A 14 2.36 8.61 -7.16
C PHE A 14 3.49 8.32 -8.14
N ASP A 15 3.11 8.07 -9.39
CA ASP A 15 4.05 8.05 -10.51
C ASP A 15 3.89 9.32 -11.37
N LYS A 16 4.85 9.57 -12.27
CA LYS A 16 4.96 10.78 -13.10
C LYS A 16 3.60 11.34 -13.53
N GLY A 17 3.32 12.58 -13.12
CA GLY A 17 2.09 13.29 -13.45
C GLY A 17 0.95 13.02 -12.46
N LYS A 18 -0.18 12.47 -12.95
CA LYS A 18 -1.42 12.24 -12.19
C LYS A 18 -1.75 10.75 -12.01
N VAL A 19 -0.74 9.88 -12.11
CA VAL A 19 -0.94 8.43 -12.00
C VAL A 19 -0.75 8.00 -10.54
N VAL A 20 -1.74 7.27 -10.01
CA VAL A 20 -1.66 6.63 -8.70
C VAL A 20 -1.48 5.14 -8.91
N VAL A 21 -0.34 4.62 -8.50
CA VAL A 21 -0.06 3.18 -8.53
C VAL A 21 -0.48 2.59 -7.20
N VAL A 22 -1.49 1.73 -7.24
CA VAL A 22 -2.00 1.00 -6.08
C VAL A 22 -1.26 -0.32 -5.97
N LEU A 23 -0.70 -0.57 -4.79
CA LEU A 23 -0.07 -1.82 -4.41
C LEU A 23 -1.05 -2.67 -3.59
N ASN A 24 -0.55 -3.33 -2.55
CA ASN A 24 -1.31 -4.22 -1.71
C ASN A 24 -2.18 -3.42 -0.73
N GLY A 25 -3.36 -3.96 -0.43
CA GLY A 25 -4.25 -3.45 0.62
C GLY A 25 -4.57 -4.53 1.64
N PHE A 26 -4.76 -4.13 2.90
CA PHE A 26 -5.08 -5.03 3.99
C PHE A 26 -6.18 -4.45 4.89
N GLN A 27 -7.01 -5.32 5.43
CA GLN A 27 -7.97 -4.93 6.46
C GLN A 27 -7.20 -4.53 7.73
N LYS A 28 -7.58 -3.40 8.34
CA LYS A 28 -7.02 -2.92 9.60
C LYS A 28 -7.38 -3.90 10.72
N LYS A 29 -6.51 -4.88 10.93
CA LYS A 29 -6.58 -5.83 12.05
C LYS A 29 -5.90 -5.29 13.31
N THR A 30 -4.89 -4.43 13.13
CA THR A 30 -4.12 -3.81 14.22
C THR A 30 -3.98 -2.30 13.99
N GLN A 31 -3.80 -1.53 15.07
CA GLN A 31 -3.62 -0.08 14.98
C GLN A 31 -2.33 0.29 14.24
N ASN A 32 -1.27 -0.49 14.48
CA ASN A 32 0.05 -0.31 13.89
C ASN A 32 0.11 -0.85 12.46
N ILE A 33 0.92 -0.18 11.63
CA ILE A 33 1.21 -0.67 10.28
C ILE A 33 2.28 -1.77 10.40
N PRO A 34 2.03 -2.98 9.91
CA PRO A 34 3.03 -4.05 9.93
C PRO A 34 4.27 -3.64 9.15
N LYS A 35 5.45 -3.66 9.82
CA LYS A 35 6.74 -3.25 9.23
C LYS A 35 7.12 -4.07 7.99
N ASN A 36 6.68 -5.32 7.93
CA ASN A 36 6.95 -6.20 6.79
C ASN A 36 6.22 -5.72 5.52
N GLU A 37 4.98 -5.24 5.67
CA GLU A 37 4.22 -4.71 4.52
C GLU A 37 4.82 -3.42 3.99
N ILE A 38 5.37 -2.56 4.87
CA ILE A 38 6.10 -1.35 4.48
C ILE A 38 7.31 -1.72 3.61
N LYS A 39 8.15 -2.65 4.09
CA LYS A 39 9.33 -3.12 3.33
C LYS A 39 8.95 -3.75 2.00
N LEU A 40 7.82 -4.47 1.96
CA LEU A 40 7.30 -5.06 0.72
C LEU A 40 6.86 -3.96 -0.26
N ALA A 41 6.15 -2.94 0.22
CA ALA A 41 5.72 -1.82 -0.61
C ALA A 41 6.92 -1.06 -1.21
N GLU A 42 7.97 -0.80 -0.42
CA GLU A 42 9.22 -0.19 -0.90
C GLU A 42 9.90 -1.04 -1.98
N LYS A 43 9.96 -2.37 -1.79
CA LYS A 43 10.53 -3.29 -2.78
C LYS A 43 9.71 -3.30 -4.08
N LEU A 44 8.39 -3.30 -3.98
CA LEU A 44 7.48 -3.26 -5.13
C LEU A 44 7.60 -1.95 -5.89
N GLN A 45 7.69 -0.82 -5.19
CA GLN A 45 7.92 0.49 -5.80
C GLN A 45 9.25 0.51 -6.54
N LYS A 46 10.34 0.04 -5.93
CA LYS A 46 11.64 -0.04 -6.59
C LYS A 46 11.57 -0.89 -7.86
N LYS A 47 10.97 -2.08 -7.76
CA LYS A 47 10.79 -2.98 -8.90
C LYS A 47 9.99 -2.32 -10.03
N TYR A 48 8.93 -1.58 -9.71
CA TYR A 48 8.13 -0.85 -10.70
C TYR A 48 8.94 0.19 -11.47
N TYR A 49 9.82 0.93 -10.80
CA TYR A 49 10.70 1.89 -11.47
C TYR A 49 11.82 1.21 -12.25
N ASP A 50 12.35 0.08 -11.77
CA ASP A 50 13.36 -0.70 -12.48
C ASP A 50 12.80 -1.30 -13.78
N GLU A 51 11.53 -1.72 -13.82
CA GLU A 51 10.85 -2.24 -15.02
C GLU A 51 10.50 -1.16 -16.06
N GLN A 52 10.54 0.12 -15.69
CA GLN A 52 10.30 1.24 -16.61
C GLN A 52 11.58 1.80 -17.26
N ASN A 53 12.76 1.31 -16.87
CA ASN A 53 14.05 1.62 -17.51
C ASN A 53 14.38 0.59 -18.59
#